data_AF-A0A7C6U036-F1
#
_entry.id   AF-A0A7C6U036-F1
#
_cell.length_a   1.000
_cell.length_b   1.000
_cell.length_c   1.000
_cell.angle_alpha   90.00
_cell.angle_beta   90.00
_cell.angle_gamma   90.00
#
_symmetry.space_group_name_H-M   'P 1'
#
loop_
_entity.id
_entity.type
_entity.pdbx_description
1 polymer ?
#
loop_
_entity_poly.entity_id
_entity_poly.type
_entity_poly.pdbx_seq_one_letter_code
_entity_poly.pdbx_strand_id
1 'polypeptide(L)'
;MKRKYWVPAEELYRECPKDALFPLEEEPGILPNGIIGQERAVRAMELGLHIEKQGYNIFMSGLPGVGKKSYAHTIVNRYARKGKVPDDWLYVYNFENPEKPKALRLPPGVGCDFCHDMEQLVLALREEISKALGGEEYEKQ
;
A
#
# COMPACT_ATOMS: atom_id res chain seq x y z
N MET A 1 59.84 -14.68 21.93
CA MET A 1 58.68 -14.22 21.12
C MET A 1 57.42 -14.89 21.64
N LYS A 2 56.30 -14.16 21.71
CA LYS A 2 55.22 -14.29 22.71
C LYS A 2 54.37 -15.57 22.59
N ARG A 3 54.43 -16.46 23.60
CA ARG A 3 53.38 -17.48 23.92
C ARG A 3 52.11 -16.87 24.55
N LYS A 4 52.03 -15.53 24.64
CA LYS A 4 51.00 -14.78 25.38
C LYS A 4 49.60 -14.81 24.73
N TYR A 5 49.46 -15.35 23.51
CA TYR A 5 48.21 -15.37 22.75
C TYR A 5 47.88 -16.75 22.18
N TRP A 6 48.38 -17.82 22.78
CA TRP A 6 48.06 -19.18 22.34
C TRP A 6 46.67 -19.57 22.85
N VAL A 7 45.74 -19.82 21.92
CA VAL A 7 44.39 -20.28 22.21
C VAL A 7 44.30 -21.76 21.78
N PRO A 8 43.90 -22.69 22.66
CA PRO A 8 43.69 -24.10 22.33
C PRO A 8 42.67 -24.26 21.18
N ALA A 9 42.83 -25.30 20.35
CA ALA A 9 41.97 -25.51 19.19
C ALA A 9 40.49 -25.67 19.57
N GLU A 10 40.25 -26.19 20.77
CA GLU A 10 38.93 -26.40 21.37
C GLU A 10 38.22 -25.07 21.70
N GLU A 11 38.98 -24.01 21.96
CA GLU A 11 38.43 -22.66 22.22
C GLU A 11 38.20 -21.86 20.92
N LEU A 12 38.71 -22.34 19.78
CA LEU A 12 38.49 -21.72 18.47
C LEU A 12 37.17 -22.15 17.81
N TYR A 13 36.61 -23.27 18.26
CA TYR A 13 35.39 -23.83 17.69
C TYR A 13 34.25 -23.77 18.70
N ARG A 14 33.15 -23.12 18.31
CA ARG A 14 31.87 -23.25 19.02
C ARG A 14 31.04 -24.31 18.33
N GLU A 15 30.98 -25.49 18.94
CA GLU A 15 30.04 -26.52 18.52
C GLU A 15 28.61 -26.00 18.65
N CYS A 16 27.82 -26.16 17.58
CA CYS A 16 26.39 -26.03 17.69
C CYS A 16 25.89 -27.23 18.50
N PRO A 17 25.27 -27.02 19.69
CA PRO A 17 24.79 -28.13 20.50
C PRO A 17 23.81 -28.96 19.68
N LYS A 18 24.01 -30.27 19.59
CA LYS A 18 23.12 -31.17 18.83
C LYS A 18 21.70 -31.15 19.38
N ASP A 19 21.56 -30.87 20.66
CA ASP A 19 20.29 -30.73 21.38
C ASP A 19 19.53 -29.43 21.02
N ALA A 20 20.22 -28.44 20.43
CA ALA A 20 19.66 -27.18 19.95
C ALA A 20 19.24 -27.22 18.48
N LEU A 21 19.52 -28.34 17.79
CA LEU A 21 19.08 -28.56 16.42
C LEU A 21 17.64 -29.06 16.44
N PHE A 22 16.78 -28.37 15.70
CA PHE A 22 15.41 -28.84 15.47
C PHE A 22 15.46 -30.22 14.77
N PRO A 23 14.52 -31.13 15.07
CA PRO A 23 14.41 -32.40 14.34
C PRO A 23 14.31 -32.10 12.85
N LEU A 24 15.27 -32.59 12.06
CA LEU A 24 15.34 -32.39 10.61
C LEU A 24 14.23 -33.11 9.83
N GLU A 25 13.32 -33.79 10.53
CA GLU A 25 12.27 -34.64 9.95
C GLU A 25 10.94 -33.90 9.71
N GLU A 26 10.76 -32.71 10.29
CA GLU A 26 9.59 -31.88 10.00
C GLU A 26 9.91 -30.92 8.86
N GLU A 27 9.15 -31.01 7.75
CA GLU A 27 9.19 -29.97 6.72
C GLU A 27 9.02 -28.63 7.41
N PRO A 28 9.87 -27.62 7.14
CA PRO A 28 9.83 -26.36 7.86
C PRO A 28 8.44 -25.76 7.67
N GLY A 29 7.63 -25.85 8.73
CA GLY A 29 6.30 -25.29 8.76
C GLY A 29 6.38 -23.83 8.35
N ILE A 30 5.37 -23.38 7.60
CA ILE A 30 5.31 -22.01 7.07
C ILE A 30 5.68 -21.03 8.19
N LEU A 31 6.86 -20.40 8.05
CA LEU A 31 7.35 -19.46 9.04
C LEU A 31 6.29 -18.38 9.25
N PRO A 32 6.00 -17.98 10.50
CA PRO A 32 5.00 -16.96 10.77
C PRO A 32 5.34 -15.72 9.95
N ASN A 33 4.37 -15.25 9.17
CA ASN A 33 4.48 -14.06 8.33
C ASN A 33 4.93 -12.85 9.16
N GLY A 34 6.24 -12.57 9.20
CA GLY A 34 6.85 -11.61 10.12
C GLY A 34 8.35 -11.49 9.95
N ILE A 35 8.93 -10.51 10.65
CA ILE A 35 10.37 -10.28 10.71
C ILE A 35 10.93 -10.94 11.99
N ILE A 36 11.88 -11.86 11.84
CA ILE A 36 12.42 -12.64 12.96
C ILE A 36 13.40 -11.77 13.76
N GLY A 37 13.32 -11.82 15.09
CA GLY A 37 14.25 -11.15 15.99
C GLY A 37 14.14 -9.63 16.04
N GLN A 38 13.05 -9.04 15.51
CA GLN A 38 12.85 -7.59 15.42
C GLN A 38 11.58 -7.13 16.15
N GLU A 39 11.36 -7.58 17.38
CA GLU A 39 10.16 -7.27 18.18
C GLU A 39 9.87 -5.77 18.32
N ARG A 40 10.92 -4.96 18.48
CA ARG A 40 10.76 -3.49 18.59
C ARG A 40 10.16 -2.91 17.31
N ALA A 41 10.58 -3.39 16.15
CA ALA A 41 10.04 -2.94 14.87
C ALA A 41 8.58 -3.36 14.70
N VAL A 42 8.23 -4.57 15.17
CA VAL A 42 6.84 -5.06 15.17
C VAL A 42 5.94 -4.15 15.99
N ARG A 43 6.30 -3.89 17.26
CA ARG A 43 5.51 -3.01 18.14
C ARG A 43 5.37 -1.58 17.59
N ALA A 44 6.45 -1.04 17.01
CA ALA A 44 6.41 0.30 16.41
C ALA A 44 5.47 0.37 15.18
N MET A 45 5.47 -0.67 14.34
CA MET A 45 4.55 -0.75 13.20
C MET A 45 3.10 -0.88 13.64
N GLU A 46 2.80 -1.72 14.63
CA GLU A 46 1.44 -1.89 15.16
C GLU A 46 0.90 -0.57 15.75
N LEU A 47 1.71 0.12 16.55
CA LEU A 47 1.34 1.42 17.10
C LEU A 47 1.12 2.45 15.98
N GLY A 48 2.05 2.54 15.02
CA GLY A 48 1.97 3.51 13.93
C GLY A 48 0.74 3.30 13.05
N LEU A 49 0.37 2.04 12.76
CA LEU A 49 -0.82 1.71 11.96
C LEU A 49 -2.14 1.93 12.71
N HIS A 50 -2.11 1.99 14.04
CA HIS A 50 -3.29 2.27 14.86
C HIS A 50 -3.63 3.77 14.94
N ILE A 51 -2.69 4.65 14.61
CA ILE A 51 -2.89 6.10 14.68
C ILE A 51 -3.48 6.61 13.36
N GLU A 52 -4.80 6.80 13.32
CA GLU A 52 -5.52 7.34 12.17
C GLU A 52 -5.56 8.89 12.20
N LYS A 53 -4.38 9.54 12.13
CA LYS A 53 -4.28 11.00 12.15
C LYS A 53 -3.34 11.53 11.07
N GLN A 54 -3.78 12.56 10.35
CA GLN A 54 -2.99 13.22 9.32
C GLN A 54 -1.67 13.75 9.90
N GLY A 55 -0.58 13.57 9.16
CA GLY A 55 0.78 13.98 9.57
C GLY A 55 1.58 12.91 10.32
N TYR A 56 0.94 11.79 10.71
CA TYR A 56 1.63 10.66 11.33
C TYR A 56 2.08 9.68 10.24
N ASN A 57 3.38 9.69 9.95
CA ASN A 57 4.00 8.83 8.96
C ASN A 57 4.96 7.84 9.63
N ILE A 58 5.11 6.64 9.06
CA ILE A 58 6.04 5.62 9.55
C ILE A 58 7.28 5.60 8.66
N PHE A 59 8.46 5.67 9.27
CA PHE A 59 9.75 5.51 8.60
C PHE A 59 10.47 4.26 9.12
N MET A 60 10.98 3.42 8.21
CA MET A 60 11.66 2.17 8.54
C MET A 60 13.12 2.19 8.07
N SER A 61 14.04 2.03 9.01
CA SER A 61 15.49 1.94 8.76
C SER A 61 16.07 0.61 9.25
N GLY A 62 17.23 0.24 8.70
CA GLY A 62 17.93 -1.00 9.06
C GLY A 62 18.84 -1.47 7.93
N LEU A 63 19.65 -2.48 8.21
CA LEU A 63 20.60 -3.03 7.24
C LEU A 63 19.90 -3.51 5.95
N PRO A 64 20.56 -3.44 4.78
CA PRO A 64 20.08 -4.11 3.57
C PRO A 64 19.86 -5.62 3.80
N GLY A 65 18.95 -6.23 3.04
CA GLY A 65 18.71 -7.68 3.11
C GLY A 65 17.80 -8.17 4.26
N VAL A 66 17.47 -7.34 5.26
CA VAL A 66 16.62 -7.76 6.41
C VAL A 66 15.11 -7.81 6.11
N GLY A 67 14.70 -7.81 4.84
CA GLY A 67 13.28 -7.98 4.45
C GLY A 67 12.34 -6.81 4.76
N LYS A 68 12.84 -5.61 5.08
CA LYS A 68 12.04 -4.41 5.46
C LYS A 68 10.80 -4.17 4.59
N LYS A 69 11.00 -4.12 3.26
CA LYS A 69 9.91 -3.85 2.30
C LYS A 69 8.86 -4.96 2.30
N SER A 70 9.31 -6.22 2.33
CA SER A 70 8.42 -7.38 2.39
C SER A 70 7.56 -7.34 3.65
N TYR A 71 8.21 -7.14 4.81
CA TYR A 71 7.53 -7.02 6.09
C TYR A 71 6.52 -5.87 6.11
N ALA A 72 6.90 -4.67 5.64
CA ALA A 72 6.02 -3.51 5.55
C ALA A 72 4.77 -3.80 4.70
N HIS A 73 4.93 -4.38 3.51
CA HIS A 73 3.78 -4.78 2.68
C HIS A 73 2.88 -5.80 3.37
N THR A 74 3.46 -6.84 3.97
CA THR A 74 2.68 -7.90 4.63
C THR A 74 1.83 -7.36 5.78
N ILE A 75 2.41 -6.52 6.65
CA ILE A 75 1.68 -5.99 7.81
C ILE A 75 0.65 -4.92 7.40
N VAL A 76 1.00 -4.04 6.44
CA VAL A 76 0.06 -3.03 5.92
C VAL A 76 -1.13 -3.71 5.25
N ASN A 77 -0.91 -4.73 4.41
CA ASN A 77 -2.00 -5.48 3.78
C ASN A 77 -2.89 -6.19 4.81
N ARG A 78 -2.31 -6.76 5.87
CA ARG A 78 -3.06 -7.37 6.97
C ARG A 78 -3.95 -6.36 7.67
N TYR A 79 -3.47 -5.14 7.88
CA TYR A 79 -4.22 -4.06 8.52
C TYR A 79 -5.31 -3.50 7.59
N ALA A 80 -4.96 -3.24 6.33
CA ALA A 80 -5.87 -2.72 5.31
C ALA A 80 -7.09 -3.62 5.07
N ARG A 81 -6.93 -4.94 5.14
CA ARG A 81 -8.04 -5.91 5.05
C ARG A 81 -9.11 -5.76 6.14
N LYS A 82 -8.78 -5.11 7.26
CA LYS A 82 -9.72 -4.83 8.36
C LYS A 82 -10.35 -3.45 8.25
N GLY A 83 -9.83 -2.59 7.37
CA GLY A 83 -10.31 -1.24 7.16
C GLY A 83 -11.53 -1.18 6.25
N LYS A 84 -12.14 0.00 6.16
CA LYS A 84 -13.17 0.28 5.16
C LYS A 84 -12.54 0.32 3.77
N VAL A 85 -13.31 -0.08 2.77
CA VAL A 85 -12.92 0.11 1.37
C VAL A 85 -12.73 1.62 1.13
N PRO A 86 -11.58 2.05 0.57
CA PRO A 86 -11.36 3.47 0.29
C PRO A 86 -12.37 4.02 -0.72
N ASP A 87 -12.75 5.28 -0.54
CA ASP A 87 -13.55 6.03 -1.51
C ASP A 87 -12.82 6.17 -2.85
N ASP A 88 -13.59 6.23 -3.93
CA ASP A 88 -13.07 6.50 -5.27
C ASP A 88 -12.80 8.00 -5.41
N TRP A 89 -11.59 8.34 -5.87
CA TRP A 89 -11.19 9.72 -6.14
C TRP A 89 -11.02 9.92 -7.63
N LEU A 90 -11.77 10.88 -8.17
CA LEU A 90 -11.75 11.23 -9.59
C LEU A 90 -11.35 12.70 -9.76
N TYR A 91 -10.71 13.01 -10.87
CA TYR A 91 -10.48 14.39 -11.29
C TYR A 91 -11.41 14.73 -12.44
N VAL A 92 -12.18 15.80 -12.28
CA VAL A 92 -13.02 16.36 -13.33
C VAL A 92 -12.45 17.68 -13.82
N TYR A 93 -12.69 17.95 -15.10
CA TYR A 93 -12.28 19.21 -15.70
C TYR A 93 -12.96 20.38 -14.99
N ASN A 94 -12.20 21.43 -14.73
CA ASN A 94 -12.68 22.62 -14.07
C ASN A 94 -12.86 23.74 -15.11
N PHE A 95 -14.11 23.99 -15.52
CA PHE A 95 -14.42 25.01 -16.52
C PHE A 95 -14.07 26.44 -16.09
N GLU A 96 -14.02 26.72 -14.78
CA GLU A 96 -13.64 28.04 -14.25
C GLU A 96 -12.12 28.24 -14.24
N ASN A 97 -11.37 27.15 -14.00
CA ASN A 97 -9.92 27.18 -13.97
C ASN A 97 -9.33 25.88 -14.53
N PRO A 98 -9.08 25.81 -15.85
CA PRO A 98 -8.60 24.62 -16.55
C PRO A 98 -7.31 24.01 -16.01
N GLU A 99 -6.41 24.82 -15.42
CA GLU A 99 -5.14 24.36 -14.87
C GLU A 99 -5.29 23.69 -13.50
N LYS A 100 -6.49 23.75 -12.90
CA LYS A 100 -6.79 23.24 -11.56
C LYS A 100 -7.99 22.29 -11.62
N PRO A 101 -7.79 21.00 -12.00
CA PRO A 101 -8.86 20.03 -12.01
C PRO A 101 -9.50 19.89 -10.62
N LYS A 102 -10.81 19.67 -10.57
CA LYS A 102 -11.56 19.49 -9.32
C LYS A 102 -11.53 18.01 -8.92
N ALA A 103 -11.19 17.73 -7.67
CA ALA A 103 -11.24 16.37 -7.13
C ALA A 103 -12.66 16.07 -6.61
N LEU A 104 -13.25 14.97 -7.08
CA LEU A 104 -14.51 14.44 -6.59
C LEU A 104 -14.25 13.17 -5.78
N ARG A 105 -14.94 13.07 -4.64
CA ARG A 105 -14.94 11.89 -3.78
C ARG A 105 -16.25 11.15 -3.97
N LEU A 106 -16.18 9.91 -4.44
CA LEU A 106 -17.33 9.04 -4.65
C LEU A 106 -17.27 7.82 -3.73
N PRO A 107 -18.43 7.22 -3.41
CA PRO A 107 -18.45 5.95 -2.70
C PRO A 107 -17.65 4.87 -3.45
N PRO A 108 -17.11 3.87 -2.73
CA PRO A 108 -16.27 2.84 -3.33
C PRO A 108 -16.96 2.09 -4.48
N GLY A 109 -16.28 1.96 -5.61
CA GLY A 109 -16.75 1.20 -6.78
C GLY A 109 -17.65 1.98 -7.74
N VAL A 110 -18.06 3.21 -7.41
CA VAL A 110 -18.96 4.03 -8.25
C VAL A 110 -18.20 4.83 -9.31
N GLY A 111 -16.87 4.99 -9.15
CA GLY A 111 -16.10 5.86 -10.02
C GLY A 111 -16.09 5.41 -11.49
N CYS A 112 -16.07 4.12 -11.75
CA CYS A 112 -16.13 3.57 -13.11
C CYS A 112 -17.47 3.87 -13.79
N ASP A 113 -18.57 3.65 -13.07
CA ASP A 113 -19.92 3.91 -13.59
C ASP A 113 -20.12 5.39 -13.88
N PHE A 114 -19.65 6.27 -12.98
CA PHE A 114 -19.68 7.72 -13.20
C PHE A 114 -18.93 8.13 -14.48
N CYS A 115 -17.76 7.56 -14.74
CA CYS A 115 -17.02 7.83 -15.96
C CYS A 115 -17.80 7.39 -17.21
N HIS A 116 -18.42 6.21 -17.17
CA HIS A 116 -19.25 5.73 -18.27
C HIS A 116 -20.47 6.62 -18.52
N ASP A 117 -21.17 7.00 -17.46
CA ASP A 117 -22.33 7.90 -17.54
C ASP A 117 -21.95 9.27 -18.13
N MET A 118 -20.79 9.81 -17.78
CA MET A 118 -20.27 11.05 -18.34
C MET A 118 -19.95 10.93 -19.84
N GLU A 119 -19.43 9.80 -20.30
CA GLU A 119 -19.22 9.54 -21.72
C GLU A 119 -20.55 9.52 -22.48
N GLN A 120 -21.56 8.80 -21.96
CA GLN A 120 -22.90 8.76 -22.56
C GLN A 120 -23.56 10.14 -22.55
N LEU A 121 -23.41 10.91 -21.48
CA LEU A 121 -23.92 12.27 -21.38
C LEU A 121 -23.33 13.17 -22.46
N VAL A 122 -22.01 13.11 -22.71
CA VAL A 122 -21.37 13.91 -23.76
C VAL A 122 -21.90 13.54 -25.15
N LEU A 123 -22.14 12.26 -25.42
CA LEU A 123 -22.73 11.81 -26.68
C LEU A 123 -24.16 12.33 -26.84
N ALA A 124 -25.00 12.15 -25.81
CA ALA A 124 -26.38 12.62 -25.81
C ALA A 124 -26.47 14.13 -25.97
N LEU A 125 -25.62 14.90 -25.27
CA LEU A 125 -25.59 16.36 -25.38
C LEU A 125 -25.23 16.82 -26.79
N ARG A 126 -24.32 16.13 -27.49
CA ARG A 126 -23.98 16.50 -28.88
C ARG A 126 -25.19 16.36 -29.80
N GLU A 127 -25.95 15.28 -29.68
CA GLU A 127 -27.15 15.07 -30.49
C GLU A 127 -28.24 16.09 -30.18
N GLU A 128 -28.53 16.32 -28.90
CA GLU A 128 -29.60 17.22 -28.47
C GLU A 128 -29.27 18.68 -28.77
N ILE A 129 -28.02 19.12 -28.63
CA ILE A 129 -27.60 20.46 -29.00
C ILE A 129 -27.76 20.67 -30.51
N SER A 130 -27.36 19.71 -31.34
CA SER A 130 -27.53 19.81 -32.80
C SER A 130 -29.01 19.88 -33.20
N LYS A 131 -29.88 19.10 -32.57
CA LYS A 131 -31.34 19.17 -32.81
C LYS A 131 -31.92 20.52 -32.39
N ALA A 132 -31.60 20.99 -31.18
CA ALA A 132 -32.14 22.23 -30.63
C ALA A 132 -31.76 23.46 -31.47
N LEU A 133 -30.53 23.49 -32.00
CA LEU A 133 -30.04 24.59 -32.83
C LEU A 133 -30.49 24.49 -34.30
N GLY A 134 -30.99 23.34 -34.75
CA GLY A 134 -31.46 23.11 -36.12
C GLY A 134 -32.98 23.17 -36.29
N GLY A 135 -33.75 23.45 -35.24
CA GLY A 135 -35.21 23.60 -35.32
C GLY A 135 -35.62 24.94 -35.94
N GLU A 136 -36.74 24.94 -36.70
CA GLU A 136 -37.30 26.16 -37.33
C GLU A 136 -37.53 27.33 -36.37
N GLU A 137 -37.60 27.06 -35.06
CA GLU A 137 -37.83 28.02 -34.00
C GLU A 137 -36.59 28.87 -33.67
N TYR A 138 -35.38 28.36 -33.96
CA TYR A 138 -34.13 29.11 -33.86
C TYR A 138 -33.81 29.90 -35.14
N GLU A 139 -34.18 29.40 -36.32
CA GLU A 139 -34.00 30.12 -37.61
C GLU A 139 -34.95 31.34 -37.77
N LYS A 140 -36.02 31.42 -36.96
CA LYS A 140 -36.99 32.53 -36.98
C LYS A 140 -36.71 33.62 -35.93
N GLN A 141 -35.62 33.54 -35.19
CA GLN A 141 -35.08 34.61 -34.31
C GLN A 141 -33.84 35.24 -34.93
#